data_AF-A0A6A4VJV9-F1
#
_entry.id   AF-A0A6A4VJV9-F1
#
_cell.length_a   1.000
_cell.length_b   1.000
_cell.length_c   1.000
_cell.angle_alpha   90.00
_cell.angle_beta   90.00
_cell.angle_gamma   90.00
#
_symmetry.space_group_name_H-M   'P 1'
#
loop_
_entity.id
_entity.type
_entity.pdbx_description
1 polymer ?
#
loop_
_entity_poly.entity_id
_entity_poly.type
_entity_poly.pdbx_seq_one_letter_code
_entity_poly.pdbx_strand_id
1 'polypeptide(L)'
;MLVQYVGLFMTGFHTGLYCGVISLVVVDFFHRLSTVWLSLAVLMGWGLLFALANLRLQKSLTVFGTSVHGGAVIMVSMDYFIEQFAAARWVLNKVRLRDDQPPCWYSWVVLGLWPLMALVGLLVQSRLTGRGVHHKVVVPHHKSRTVNLQRLRSRQARAELRQRKYRYLYQVRTAHGDIISQVRTSTVRLPACRSLVSWSDRRAAQLACSLTQPL
;
A
#
# COMPACT_ATOMS: atom_id res chain seq x y z
N MET A 1 -10.83 9.68 1.81
CA MET A 1 -9.56 10.44 1.88
C MET A 1 -9.38 11.16 3.21
N LEU A 2 -10.43 11.79 3.79
CA LEU A 2 -10.31 12.48 5.09
C LEU A 2 -9.79 11.57 6.23
N VAL A 3 -10.33 10.35 6.35
CA VAL A 3 -9.94 9.37 7.39
C VAL A 3 -8.43 9.08 7.39
N GLN A 4 -7.79 9.05 6.21
CA GLN A 4 -6.35 8.80 6.11
C GLN A 4 -5.52 9.99 6.59
N TYR A 5 -5.92 11.22 6.27
CA TYR A 5 -5.23 12.42 6.75
C TYR A 5 -5.39 12.61 8.26
N VAL A 6 -6.56 12.32 8.80
CA VAL A 6 -6.80 12.35 10.26
C VAL A 6 -5.93 11.31 10.95
N GLY A 7 -5.85 10.08 10.44
CA GLY A 7 -4.96 9.05 10.98
C GLY A 7 -3.48 9.45 10.94
N LEU A 8 -3.04 10.11 9.86
CA LEU A 8 -1.67 10.58 9.73
C LEU A 8 -1.36 11.76 10.66
N PHE A 9 -2.33 12.64 10.87
CA PHE A 9 -2.22 13.73 11.84
C PHE A 9 -2.13 13.19 13.28
N MET A 10 -3.01 12.26 13.66
CA MET A 10 -3.04 11.68 15.02
C MET A 10 -1.76 10.90 15.34
N THR A 11 -1.25 10.13 14.39
CA THR A 11 0.03 9.42 14.55
C THR A 11 1.19 10.40 14.67
N GLY A 12 1.25 11.43 13.84
CA GLY A 12 2.27 12.49 13.95
C GLY A 12 2.21 13.22 15.30
N PHE A 13 1.01 13.57 15.76
CA PHE A 13 0.81 14.20 17.06
C PHE A 13 1.33 13.33 18.21
N HIS A 14 0.99 12.04 18.22
CA HIS A 14 1.52 11.10 19.21
C HIS A 14 3.04 11.03 19.23
N THR A 15 3.67 11.00 18.06
CA THR A 15 5.15 10.99 17.96
C THR A 15 5.76 12.28 18.50
N GLY A 16 5.12 13.42 18.23
CA GLY A 16 5.51 14.70 18.80
C GLY A 16 5.39 14.74 20.31
N LEU A 17 4.35 14.13 20.89
CA LEU A 17 4.22 14.03 22.35
C LEU A 17 5.39 13.26 22.97
N TYR A 18 5.82 12.14 22.38
CA TYR A 18 6.99 11.41 22.87
C TYR A 18 8.27 12.26 22.82
N CYS A 19 8.52 12.96 21.70
CA CYS A 19 9.65 13.87 21.56
C CYS A 19 9.58 15.05 22.55
N GLY A 20 8.38 15.56 22.81
CA GLY A 20 8.12 16.60 23.80
C GLY A 20 8.42 16.14 25.22
N VAL A 21 8.02 14.92 25.60
CA VAL A 21 8.35 14.32 26.90
C VAL A 21 9.86 14.16 27.05
N ILE A 22 10.56 13.62 26.04
CA ILE A 22 12.03 13.50 26.08
C ILE A 22 12.68 14.87 26.24
N SER A 23 12.20 15.86 25.47
CA SER A 23 12.71 17.23 25.51
C SER A 23 12.49 17.87 26.87
N LEU A 24 11.34 17.65 27.52
CA LEU A 24 11.07 18.14 28.88
C LEU A 24 12.02 17.51 29.90
N VAL A 25 12.26 16.20 29.82
CA VAL A 25 13.21 15.51 30.72
C VAL A 25 14.63 16.04 30.53
N VAL A 26 15.06 16.24 29.28
CA VAL A 26 16.39 16.81 28.97
C VAL A 26 16.49 18.25 29.46
N VAL A 27 15.48 19.08 29.21
CA VAL A 27 15.47 20.48 29.67
C VAL A 27 15.47 20.55 31.19
N ASP A 28 14.69 19.73 31.89
CA ASP A 28 14.66 19.69 33.36
C ASP A 28 16.03 19.32 33.96
N PHE A 29 16.83 18.55 33.24
CA PHE A 29 18.21 18.23 33.64
C PHE A 29 19.12 19.46 33.65
N PHE A 30 18.91 20.41 32.73
CA PHE A 30 19.70 21.64 32.65
C PHE A 30 19.08 22.82 33.41
N HIS A 31 17.75 22.94 33.38
CA HIS A 31 16.98 24.05 33.93
C HIS A 31 15.70 23.52 34.60
N ARG A 32 15.56 23.76 35.91
CA ARG A 32 14.32 23.45 36.65
C ARG A 32 13.13 24.19 36.05
N LEU A 33 12.21 23.44 35.46
CA LEU A 33 10.94 23.98 34.95
C LEU A 33 9.99 24.24 36.13
N SER A 34 9.51 25.48 36.30
CA SER A 34 8.65 25.86 37.43
C SER A 34 7.17 26.01 37.08
N THR A 35 6.83 26.16 35.79
CA THR A 35 5.45 26.46 35.36
C THR A 35 4.84 25.32 34.53
N VAL A 36 3.65 24.85 34.95
CA VAL A 36 2.91 23.78 34.25
C VAL A 36 2.49 24.22 32.84
N TRP A 37 2.18 25.51 32.67
CA TRP A 37 1.84 26.09 31.36
C TRP A 37 2.96 25.94 30.34
N LEU A 38 4.23 26.04 30.76
CA LEU A 38 5.36 25.84 29.88
C LEU A 38 5.48 24.38 29.45
N SER A 39 5.26 23.42 30.36
CA SER A 39 5.20 21.99 30.02
C SER A 39 4.11 21.69 28.99
N LEU A 40 2.90 22.25 29.20
CA LEU A 40 1.80 22.12 28.24
C LEU A 40 2.12 22.76 26.88
N ALA A 41 2.72 23.95 26.88
CA ALA A 41 3.12 24.64 25.66
C ALA A 41 4.18 23.85 24.87
N VAL A 42 5.16 23.26 25.56
CA VAL A 42 6.19 22.41 24.94
C VAL A 42 5.58 21.14 24.35
N LEU A 43 4.73 20.43 25.11
CA LEU A 43 4.06 19.22 24.62
C LEU A 43 3.17 19.51 23.40
N MET A 44 2.37 20.57 23.47
CA MET A 44 1.50 20.97 22.36
C MET A 44 2.30 21.46 21.15
N GLY A 45 3.38 22.21 21.39
CA GLY A 45 4.29 22.67 20.35
C GLY A 45 4.95 21.52 19.59
N TRP A 46 5.60 20.59 20.31
CA TRP A 46 6.20 19.40 19.69
C TRP A 46 5.16 18.51 19.01
N GLY A 47 3.99 18.31 19.65
CA GLY A 47 2.86 17.58 19.08
C GLY A 47 2.42 18.15 17.73
N LEU A 48 2.16 19.46 17.67
CA LEU A 48 1.71 20.11 16.44
C LEU A 48 2.80 20.16 15.37
N LEU A 49 4.06 20.44 15.76
CA LEU A 49 5.20 20.44 14.84
C LEU A 49 5.37 19.09 14.16
N PHE A 50 5.35 17.99 14.92
CA PHE A 50 5.46 16.63 14.35
C PHE A 50 4.21 16.23 13.58
N ALA A 51 3.01 16.64 14.00
CA ALA A 51 1.79 16.38 13.25
C ALA A 51 1.85 17.02 11.85
N LEU A 52 2.27 18.29 11.76
CA LEU A 52 2.43 19.00 10.50
C LEU A 52 3.62 18.49 9.68
N ALA A 53 4.73 18.14 10.33
CA ALA A 53 5.88 17.54 9.67
C ALA A 53 5.53 16.17 9.09
N ASN A 54 4.69 15.36 9.76
CA ASN A 54 4.27 14.06 9.27
C ASN A 54 3.47 14.16 7.97
N LEU A 55 2.68 15.22 7.81
CA LEU A 55 1.96 15.51 6.56
C LEU A 55 2.92 15.80 5.39
N ARG A 56 4.09 16.40 5.65
CA ARG A 56 5.10 16.72 4.63
C ARG A 56 6.05 15.56 4.34
N LEU A 57 6.48 14.85 5.39
CA LEU A 57 7.53 13.83 5.37
C LEU A 57 7.00 12.43 5.73
N GLN A 58 5.82 12.09 5.21
CA GLN A 58 5.05 10.90 5.57
C GLN A 58 5.91 9.62 5.66
N LYS A 59 6.73 9.31 4.65
CA LYS A 59 7.52 8.07 4.63
C LYS A 59 8.57 8.02 5.77
N SER A 60 9.30 9.10 5.99
CA SER A 60 10.38 9.14 6.99
C SER A 60 9.82 9.19 8.41
N LEU A 61 8.83 10.05 8.62
CA LEU A 61 8.32 10.37 9.94
C LEU A 61 7.37 9.28 10.46
N THR A 62 6.72 8.50 9.58
CA THR A 62 5.99 7.28 9.96
C THR A 62 6.95 6.16 10.39
N VAL A 63 8.07 5.96 9.68
CA VAL A 63 9.11 4.99 10.07
C VAL A 63 9.70 5.36 11.44
N PHE A 64 10.10 6.62 11.59
CA PHE A 64 10.57 7.14 12.88
C PHE A 64 9.52 6.95 13.99
N GLY A 65 8.27 7.33 13.71
CA GLY A 65 7.18 7.25 14.67
C GLY A 65 6.86 5.85 15.16
N THR A 66 6.78 4.89 14.25
CA THR A 66 6.53 3.49 14.61
C THR A 66 7.68 2.88 15.40
N SER A 67 8.92 3.25 15.08
CA SER A 67 10.10 2.81 15.85
C SER A 67 10.10 3.37 17.28
N VAL A 68 9.82 4.66 17.46
CA VAL A 68 9.73 5.29 18.78
C VAL A 68 8.57 4.71 19.60
N HIS A 69 7.41 4.51 18.98
CA HIS A 69 6.23 3.94 19.66
C HIS A 69 6.47 2.49 20.08
N GLY A 70 7.05 1.65 19.19
CA GLY A 70 7.42 0.28 19.53
C GLY A 70 8.44 0.21 20.68
N GLY A 71 9.45 1.08 20.64
CA GLY A 71 10.41 1.21 21.75
C GLY A 71 9.75 1.63 23.07
N ALA A 72 8.75 2.51 23.02
CA ALA A 72 8.00 2.93 24.21
C ALA A 72 7.21 1.77 24.81
N VAL A 73 6.53 0.98 23.98
CA VAL A 73 5.79 -0.23 24.42
C VAL A 73 6.73 -1.25 25.06
N ILE A 74 7.90 -1.49 24.46
CA ILE A 74 8.91 -2.42 25.01
C ILE A 74 9.43 -1.90 26.35
N MET A 75 9.77 -0.61 26.45
CA MET A 75 10.24 0.00 27.69
C MET A 75 9.19 -0.11 28.80
N VAL A 76 7.93 0.25 28.53
CA VAL A 76 6.83 0.17 29.51
C VAL A 76 6.56 -1.27 29.94
N SER A 77 6.68 -2.23 29.01
CA SER A 77 6.55 -3.65 29.33
C SER A 77 7.70 -4.12 30.24
N MET A 78 8.93 -3.70 29.95
CA MET A 78 10.10 -4.02 30.79
C MET A 78 9.98 -3.38 32.18
N ASP A 79 9.55 -2.12 32.25
CA ASP A 79 9.31 -1.37 33.49
C ASP A 79 8.25 -2.06 34.38
N TYR A 80 7.22 -2.65 33.77
CA TYR A 80 6.23 -3.43 34.51
C TYR A 80 6.85 -4.65 35.20
N PHE A 81 7.64 -5.44 34.47
CA PHE A 81 8.21 -6.68 34.98
C PHE A 81 9.32 -6.46 36.01
N ILE A 82 10.11 -5.39 35.87
CA ILE A 82 11.24 -5.12 36.76
C ILE A 82 10.81 -4.29 37.97
N GLU A 83 10.07 -3.20 37.77
CA GLU A 83 9.87 -2.15 38.79
C GLU A 83 8.40 -1.78 39.07
N GLN A 84 7.43 -2.53 38.53
CA GLN A 84 6.00 -2.24 38.65
C GLN A 84 5.66 -0.78 38.28
N PHE A 85 6.13 -0.34 37.11
CA PHE A 85 5.93 1.00 36.55
C PHE A 85 6.58 2.15 37.32
N ALA A 86 7.70 1.93 38.00
CA ALA A 86 8.39 3.01 38.71
C ALA A 86 8.96 4.06 37.74
N ALA A 87 9.63 3.63 36.66
CA ALA A 87 10.23 4.55 35.70
C ALA A 87 9.16 5.36 34.94
N ALA A 88 8.07 4.73 34.50
CA ALA A 88 6.96 5.40 33.83
C ALA A 88 6.27 6.42 34.74
N ARG A 89 6.08 6.10 36.03
CA ARG A 89 5.52 7.05 37.01
C ARG A 89 6.45 8.23 37.25
N TRP A 90 7.76 7.99 37.35
CA TRP A 90 8.75 9.05 37.51
C TRP A 90 8.71 10.03 36.33
N VAL A 91 8.70 9.53 35.08
CA VAL A 91 8.56 10.38 33.88
C VAL A 91 7.26 11.17 33.90
N LEU A 92 6.15 10.55 34.30
CA LEU A 92 4.86 11.23 34.38
C LEU A 92 4.85 12.34 35.46
N ASN A 93 5.48 12.09 36.60
CA ASN A 93 5.64 13.07 37.66
C ASN A 93 6.50 14.25 37.19
N LYS A 94 7.56 14.00 36.42
CA LYS A 94 8.35 15.05 35.76
C LYS A 94 7.53 15.90 34.79
N VAL A 95 6.72 15.27 33.93
CA VAL A 95 5.82 16.00 33.02
C VAL A 95 4.80 16.86 33.78
N ARG A 96 4.34 16.38 34.95
CA ARG A 96 3.42 17.09 35.85
C ARG A 96 4.10 18.10 36.77
N LEU A 97 5.41 18.29 36.66
CA LEU A 97 6.22 19.14 37.55
C LEU A 97 6.00 18.80 39.03
N ARG A 98 5.81 17.51 39.35
CA ARG A 98 5.79 17.02 40.72
C ARG A 98 7.19 16.62 41.12
N ASP A 99 7.63 17.10 42.28
CA ASP A 99 8.84 16.61 42.90
C ASP A 99 8.63 15.16 43.32
N ASP A 100 9.54 14.31 42.85
CA ASP A 100 9.59 12.90 43.16
C ASP A 100 11.05 12.53 43.43
N GLN A 101 11.26 11.50 44.24
CA GLN A 101 12.61 11.06 44.57
C GLN A 101 13.33 10.54 43.31
N PRO A 102 14.66 10.76 43.20
CA PRO A 102 15.41 10.29 42.05
C PRO A 102 15.31 8.76 41.97
N PRO A 103 15.13 8.21 40.77
CA PRO A 103 14.92 6.79 40.63
C PRO A 103 16.25 6.05 40.82
N CYS A 104 16.17 4.77 41.15
CA CYS A 104 17.35 3.93 41.32
C CYS A 104 18.10 3.74 39.99
N TRP A 105 19.34 3.23 40.06
CA TRP A 105 20.17 3.04 38.86
C TRP A 105 19.53 2.10 37.82
N TYR A 106 18.71 1.14 38.25
CA TYR A 106 17.97 0.24 37.36
C TYR A 106 16.95 1.00 36.48
N SER A 107 16.22 1.95 37.05
CA SER A 107 15.25 2.75 36.32
C SER A 107 15.91 3.56 35.20
N TRP A 108 17.16 4.02 35.40
CA TRP A 108 17.93 4.69 34.34
C TRP A 108 18.25 3.75 33.18
N VAL A 109 18.52 2.47 33.46
CA VAL A 109 18.72 1.45 32.42
C VAL A 109 17.42 1.21 31.66
N VAL A 110 16.28 1.11 32.35
CA VAL A 110 14.95 0.96 31.74
C VAL A 110 14.61 2.17 30.86
N LEU A 111 14.91 3.39 31.31
CA LEU A 111 14.72 4.61 30.51
C LEU A 111 15.65 4.64 29.28
N GLY A 112 16.90 4.20 29.44
CA GLY A 112 17.87 4.10 28.34
C GLY A 112 17.51 3.02 27.30
N LEU A 113 16.72 2.02 27.68
CA LEU A 113 16.26 0.98 26.76
C LEU A 113 15.35 1.55 25.66
N TRP A 114 14.56 2.58 25.97
CA TRP A 114 13.65 3.18 25.01
C TRP A 114 14.35 3.75 23.76
N PRO A 115 15.31 4.70 23.87
CA PRO A 115 16.00 5.23 22.69
C PRO A 115 16.84 4.16 21.98
N LEU A 116 17.37 3.17 22.71
CA LEU A 116 18.10 2.05 22.11
C LEU A 116 17.19 1.21 21.21
N MET A 117 16.01 0.83 21.68
CA MET A 117 15.05 0.06 20.88
C MET A 117 14.46 0.88 19.73
N ALA A 118 14.25 2.19 19.94
CA ALA A 118 13.84 3.08 18.87
C ALA A 118 14.91 3.19 17.77
N LEU A 119 16.20 3.26 18.15
CA LEU A 119 17.31 3.29 17.20
C LEU A 119 17.43 1.97 16.42
N VAL A 120 17.32 0.83 17.10
CA VAL A 120 17.31 -0.50 16.46
C VAL A 120 16.14 -0.58 15.47
N GLY A 121 14.94 -0.19 15.88
CA GLY A 121 13.76 -0.13 15.01
C GLY A 121 14.00 0.76 13.79
N LEU A 122 14.56 1.95 13.98
CA LEU A 122 14.86 2.88 12.91
C LEU A 122 15.91 2.34 11.94
N LEU A 123 16.97 1.69 12.44
CA LEU A 123 17.99 1.05 11.62
C LEU A 123 17.40 -0.12 10.83
N VAL A 124 16.65 -1.00 11.47
CA VAL A 124 16.01 -2.14 10.80
C VAL A 124 15.03 -1.66 9.73
N GLN A 125 14.12 -0.74 10.09
CA GLN A 125 13.14 -0.20 9.16
C GLN A 125 13.79 0.64 8.06
N SER A 126 14.85 1.42 8.32
CA SER A 126 15.54 2.18 7.26
C SER A 126 16.31 1.28 6.30
N ARG A 127 16.94 0.21 6.79
CA ARG A 127 17.70 -0.74 5.96
C ARG A 127 16.79 -1.66 5.13
N LEU A 128 15.61 -2.01 5.65
CA LEU A 128 14.60 -2.82 4.94
C LEU A 128 13.72 -1.95 4.02
N THR A 129 13.21 -0.82 4.52
CA THR A 129 12.29 0.08 3.78
C THR A 129 13.02 0.99 2.78
N GLY A 130 14.32 1.21 2.95
CA GLY A 130 15.17 1.97 2.02
C GLY A 130 15.52 1.20 0.74
N ARG A 131 15.52 -0.14 0.80
CA ARG A 131 15.79 -1.01 -0.37
C ARG A 131 14.53 -1.34 -1.19
N GLY A 132 13.35 -1.14 -0.62
CA GLY A 132 12.06 -1.33 -1.29
C GLY A 132 11.60 -0.09 -2.06
N VAL A 133 11.92 -0.09 -3.36
CA VAL A 133 11.16 0.46 -4.50
C VAL A 133 10.36 1.75 -4.26
N HIS A 134 10.75 2.79 -4.99
CA HIS A 134 9.97 3.99 -5.30
C HIS A 134 8.54 3.65 -5.78
N HIS A 135 7.58 3.61 -4.86
CA HIS A 135 6.16 3.69 -5.19
C HIS A 135 5.59 4.98 -4.60
N LYS A 136 5.71 6.07 -5.39
CA LYS A 136 4.87 7.26 -5.25
C LYS A 136 3.43 6.88 -5.59
N VAL A 137 2.70 6.29 -4.64
CA VAL A 137 1.25 5.98 -4.77
C VAL A 137 0.50 6.55 -3.57
N VAL A 138 0.71 7.81 -3.19
CA VAL A 138 -0.24 8.54 -2.31
C VAL A 138 -0.33 10.05 -2.60
N VAL A 139 0.08 10.51 -3.78
CA VAL A 139 -0.36 11.83 -4.25
C VAL A 139 -1.24 11.57 -5.47
N PRO A 140 -2.54 11.90 -5.46
CA PRO A 140 -3.35 11.84 -6.66
C PRO A 140 -2.79 12.89 -7.62
N HIS A 141 -1.88 12.47 -8.50
CA HIS A 141 -1.33 13.30 -9.55
C HIS A 141 -2.43 13.50 -10.60
N HIS A 142 -3.30 14.48 -10.35
CA HIS A 142 -4.40 14.85 -11.24
C HIS A 142 -3.90 15.17 -12.67
N LYS A 143 -2.60 15.49 -12.84
CA LYS A 143 -1.97 15.73 -14.14
C LYS A 143 -1.64 14.48 -14.98
N SER A 144 -1.54 13.27 -14.40
CA SER A 144 -1.17 12.06 -15.18
C SER A 144 -2.40 11.38 -15.80
N ARG A 145 -3.55 11.52 -15.13
CA ARG A 145 -4.81 10.96 -15.61
C ARG A 145 -5.31 11.70 -16.87
N THR A 146 -5.08 13.00 -16.98
CA THR A 146 -5.45 13.79 -18.17
C THR A 146 -4.65 13.40 -19.41
N VAL A 147 -3.34 13.15 -19.28
CA VAL A 147 -2.49 12.75 -20.41
C VAL A 147 -2.83 11.34 -20.89
N ASN A 148 -3.12 10.41 -19.97
CA ASN A 148 -3.60 9.08 -20.35
C ASN A 148 -5.02 9.10 -20.92
N LEU A 149 -5.94 9.93 -20.41
CA LEU A 149 -7.27 10.09 -21.01
C LEU A 149 -7.19 10.68 -22.43
N GLN A 150 -6.34 11.68 -22.66
CA GLN A 150 -6.19 12.29 -23.99
C GLN A 150 -5.55 11.32 -24.99
N ARG A 151 -4.60 10.49 -24.54
CA ARG A 151 -4.04 9.38 -25.34
C ARG A 151 -5.06 8.27 -25.61
N LEU A 152 -5.92 7.93 -24.64
CA LEU A 152 -6.99 6.95 -24.82
C LEU A 152 -8.08 7.47 -25.76
N ARG A 153 -8.49 8.74 -25.61
CA ARG A 153 -9.48 9.40 -26.47
C ARG A 153 -8.97 9.54 -27.90
N SER A 154 -7.69 9.87 -28.09
CA SER A 154 -7.07 9.89 -29.43
C SER A 154 -6.93 8.50 -30.04
N ARG A 155 -6.67 7.44 -29.25
CA ARG A 155 -6.72 6.05 -29.73
C ARG A 155 -8.12 5.62 -30.12
N GLN A 156 -9.14 5.97 -29.32
CA GLN A 156 -10.54 5.70 -29.62
C GLN A 156 -11.00 6.42 -30.89
N ALA A 157 -10.70 7.72 -31.04
CA ALA A 157 -11.04 8.47 -32.25
C ALA A 157 -10.37 7.89 -33.52
N ARG A 158 -9.12 7.44 -33.43
CA ARG A 158 -8.44 6.74 -34.53
C ARG A 158 -9.09 5.38 -34.86
N ALA A 159 -9.57 4.66 -33.86
CA ALA A 159 -10.29 3.40 -34.06
C ALA A 159 -11.66 3.62 -34.73
N GLU A 160 -12.41 4.65 -34.32
CA GLU A 160 -13.70 5.01 -34.92
C GLU A 160 -13.56 5.45 -36.37
N LEU A 161 -12.55 6.26 -36.71
CA LEU A 161 -12.25 6.64 -38.10
C LEU A 161 -11.94 5.41 -38.97
N ARG A 162 -11.17 4.46 -38.45
CA ARG A 162 -10.90 3.18 -39.14
C ARG A 162 -12.19 2.40 -39.35
N GLN A 163 -13.03 2.27 -38.33
CA GLN A 163 -14.31 1.58 -38.42
C GLN A 163 -15.27 2.23 -39.44
N ARG A 164 -15.35 3.57 -39.48
CA ARG A 164 -16.15 4.29 -40.48
C ARG A 164 -15.64 4.04 -41.90
N LYS A 165 -14.31 4.06 -42.10
CA LYS A 165 -13.70 3.76 -43.40
C LYS A 165 -14.02 2.33 -43.85
N TYR A 166 -13.88 1.34 -42.96
CA TYR A 166 -14.25 -0.05 -43.25
C TYR A 166 -15.74 -0.20 -43.58
N ARG A 167 -16.62 0.46 -42.82
CA ARG A 167 -18.07 0.43 -43.05
C ARG A 167 -18.44 1.02 -44.41
N TYR A 168 -17.84 2.16 -44.77
CA TYR A 168 -18.03 2.78 -46.08
C TYR A 168 -17.55 1.87 -47.21
N LEU A 169 -16.35 1.30 -47.11
CA LEU A 169 -15.81 0.37 -48.11
C LEU A 169 -16.69 -0.87 -48.27
N TYR A 170 -17.23 -1.41 -47.16
CA TYR A 170 -18.17 -2.52 -47.20
C TYR A 170 -19.45 -2.13 -47.95
N GLN A 171 -20.06 -0.99 -47.59
CA GLN A 171 -21.28 -0.50 -48.23
C GLN A 171 -21.10 -0.27 -49.74
N VAL A 172 -19.97 0.31 -50.16
CA VAL A 172 -19.66 0.52 -51.60
C VAL A 172 -19.53 -0.81 -52.33
N ARG A 173 -18.84 -1.81 -51.75
CA ARG A 173 -18.70 -3.14 -52.35
C ARG A 173 -20.06 -3.83 -52.49
N THR A 174 -20.92 -3.74 -51.47
CA THR A 174 -22.27 -4.32 -51.53
C THR A 174 -23.19 -3.58 -52.49
N ALA A 175 -23.05 -2.25 -52.62
CA ALA A 175 -23.86 -1.44 -53.54
C ALA A 175 -23.46 -1.64 -55.01
N HIS A 176 -22.20 -1.99 -55.28
CA HIS A 176 -21.73 -2.35 -56.63
C HIS A 176 -22.05 -3.80 -57.03
N GLY A 177 -22.74 -4.57 -56.18
CA GLY A 177 -23.23 -5.90 -56.52
C GLY A 177 -22.21 -7.04 -56.46
N ASP A 178 -20.99 -6.80 -55.97
CA ASP A 178 -19.98 -7.86 -55.80
C ASP A 178 -20.16 -8.56 -54.45
N ILE A 179 -21.27 -9.30 -54.34
CA ILE A 179 -21.53 -10.27 -53.26
C ILE A 179 -20.86 -11.56 -53.69
N ILE A 180 -19.63 -11.79 -53.24
CA ILE A 180 -18.97 -13.10 -53.35
C ILE A 180 -19.73 -14.08 -52.45
N SER A 181 -20.80 -14.65 -53.00
CA SER A 181 -21.34 -15.91 -52.52
C SER A 181 -20.43 -17.00 -53.08
N GLN A 182 -19.54 -17.54 -52.25
CA GLN A 182 -19.00 -18.87 -52.56
C GLN A 182 -20.11 -19.90 -52.31
N VAL A 183 -21.12 -19.91 -53.17
CA VAL A 183 -21.95 -21.10 -53.37
C VAL A 183 -21.13 -21.98 -54.32
N ARG A 184 -20.32 -22.89 -53.75
CA ARG A 184 -19.85 -24.05 -54.51
C ARG A 184 -21.10 -24.86 -54.87
N THR A 185 -21.60 -24.67 -56.08
CA THR A 185 -22.52 -25.60 -56.74
C THR A 185 -21.77 -26.90 -57.03
N SER A 186 -21.69 -27.78 -56.03
CA SER A 186 -21.39 -29.19 -56.27
C SER A 186 -22.64 -29.80 -56.91
N THR A 187 -22.58 -29.93 -58.23
CA THR A 187 -23.58 -30.60 -59.04
C THR A 187 -23.93 -31.97 -58.48
N VAL A 188 -25.20 -32.15 -58.16
CA VAL A 188 -25.81 -33.45 -57.90
C VAL A 188 -25.63 -34.29 -59.17
N ARG A 189 -24.80 -35.34 -59.08
CA ARG A 189 -24.77 -36.46 -60.01
C ARG A 189 -24.66 -37.75 -59.20
N LEU A 190 -25.81 -38.30 -58.81
CA LEU A 190 -25.98 -39.76 -58.67
C LEU A 190 -26.43 -40.28 -60.05
N PRO A 191 -26.23 -41.54 -60.46
CA PRO A 191 -25.88 -42.71 -59.65
C PRO A 191 -24.71 -43.55 -60.23
N ALA A 192 -23.93 -44.23 -59.38
CA ALA A 192 -23.22 -45.44 -59.78
C ALA A 192 -23.01 -46.34 -58.56
N CYS A 193 -23.85 -47.36 -58.48
CA CYS A 193 -23.69 -48.49 -57.59
C CYS A 193 -22.50 -49.33 -58.09
N ARG A 194 -21.40 -49.43 -57.32
CA ARG A 194 -20.53 -50.61 -57.39
C ARG A 194 -19.79 -50.83 -56.08
N SER A 195 -20.36 -51.76 -55.32
CA SER A 195 -19.74 -52.51 -54.23
C SER A 195 -18.50 -53.28 -54.71
N LEU A 196 -17.42 -53.21 -53.93
CA LEU A 196 -16.33 -54.20 -53.74
C LEU A 196 -15.37 -53.54 -52.74
N VAL A 197 -15.55 -53.70 -51.42
CA VAL A 197 -15.17 -54.89 -50.62
C VAL A 197 -13.88 -55.50 -51.13
N SER A 198 -12.75 -55.12 -50.53
CA SER A 198 -11.80 -56.08 -49.97
C SER A 198 -10.58 -55.39 -49.37
N TRP A 199 -10.31 -55.71 -48.10
CA TRP A 199 -8.99 -55.98 -47.52
C TRP A 199 -7.97 -54.81 -47.55
N SER A 200 -7.38 -54.35 -46.47
CA SER A 200 -6.95 -55.03 -45.26
C SER A 200 -6.48 -53.93 -44.32
N ASP A 201 -7.11 -53.86 -43.16
CA ASP A 201 -6.42 -53.65 -41.90
C ASP A 201 -5.49 -52.42 -41.78
N ARG A 202 -6.09 -51.28 -41.47
CA ARG A 202 -5.44 -50.22 -40.68
C ARG A 202 -6.47 -49.33 -39.98
N ARG A 203 -7.39 -49.96 -39.23
CA ARG A 203 -8.19 -49.28 -38.18
C ARG A 203 -8.23 -50.11 -36.89
N ALA A 204 -7.04 -50.49 -36.43
CA ALA A 204 -6.69 -50.42 -35.01
C ALA A 204 -6.42 -48.96 -34.56
N ALA A 205 -6.40 -48.00 -35.49
CA ALA A 205 -6.37 -46.58 -35.19
C ALA A 205 -7.79 -46.00 -35.20
N GLN A 206 -8.38 -46.07 -34.01
CA GLN A 206 -9.37 -45.12 -33.50
C GLN A 206 -10.79 -45.21 -34.10
N LEU A 207 -11.69 -45.64 -33.20
CA LEU A 207 -13.11 -45.29 -33.15
C LEU A 207 -14.03 -46.23 -33.94
N ALA A 208 -14.21 -47.43 -33.41
CA ALA A 208 -15.46 -48.17 -33.54
C ALA A 208 -15.95 -48.59 -32.16
N CYS A 209 -17.23 -48.31 -31.94
CA CYS A 209 -18.16 -49.00 -31.05
C CYS A 209 -18.16 -48.68 -29.55
N SER A 210 -19.36 -48.25 -29.15
CA SER A 210 -20.02 -48.49 -27.86
C SER A 210 -19.52 -47.63 -26.69
N LEU A 211 -20.33 -46.89 -25.93
CA LEU A 211 -21.75 -46.95 -25.65
C LEU A 211 -22.22 -45.52 -25.33
N THR A 212 -23.43 -45.15 -25.80
CA THR A 212 -24.51 -44.59 -24.96
C THR A 212 -25.68 -44.23 -25.89
N GLN A 213 -26.64 -45.15 -26.03
CA GLN A 213 -27.99 -44.84 -26.53
C GLN A 213 -28.76 -44.04 -25.46
N PRO A 214 -29.75 -43.25 -25.89
CA PRO A 214 -31.02 -43.18 -25.18
C PRO A 214 -32.19 -43.61 -26.07
N LEU A 215 -33.27 -44.00 -25.37
CA LEU A 215 -34.60 -44.40 -25.84
C LEU A 215 -35.25 -43.41 -26.80
#